data_AF-A0A9P6L7J0-F1
#
_entry.id   AF-A0A9P6L7J0-F1
#
_cell.length_a   1.000
_cell.length_b   1.000
_cell.length_c   1.000
_cell.angle_alpha   90.00
_cell.angle_beta   90.00
_cell.angle_gamma   90.00
#
_symmetry.space_group_name_H-M   'P 1'
#
loop_
_entity.id
_entity.type
_entity.pdbx_description
1 polymer ?
#
loop_
_entity_poly.entity_id
_entity_poly.type
_entity_poly.pdbx_seq_one_letter_code
_entity_poly.pdbx_strand_id
1 'polypeptide(L)'
;RIGALTGAGVGLTIGFIFGSYSILRGGAGPRGAMSTLSQYMLSSAATFGFFLSIGSVIRNDTNQLEHIRQPGSSPLIRSRGEGLAQLRARWELEKLHKRY
;
A
#
# COMPACT_ATOMS: atom_id res chain seq x y z
N ARG A 1 3.59 -3.72 7.92
CA ARG A 1 4.38 -4.32 6.81
C ARG A 1 4.15 -3.59 5.48
N ILE A 2 2.91 -3.25 5.14
CA ILE A 2 2.59 -2.55 3.88
C ILE A 2 3.33 -1.21 3.75
N GLY A 3 3.45 -0.41 4.82
CA GLY A 3 4.12 0.90 4.75
C GLY A 3 5.61 0.85 4.44
N ALA A 4 6.32 -0.21 4.84
CA ALA A 4 7.73 -0.37 4.50
C ALA A 4 7.92 -0.63 3.00
N LEU A 5 7.08 -1.50 2.42
CA LEU A 5 7.10 -1.84 1.00
C LEU A 5 6.71 -0.65 0.12
N THR A 6 5.61 0.04 0.44
CA THR A 6 5.19 1.22 -0.32
C THR A 6 6.14 2.40 -0.12
N GLY A 7 6.69 2.58 1.09
CA GLY A 7 7.70 3.60 1.35
C GLY A 7 8.99 3.36 0.57
N ALA A 8 9.47 2.11 0.53
CA ALA A 8 10.62 1.73 -0.29
C ALA A 8 10.35 1.96 -1.78
N GLY A 9 9.18 1.56 -2.28
CA GLY A 9 8.80 1.76 -3.69
C GLY A 9 8.74 3.23 -4.10
N VAL A 10 8.04 4.06 -3.33
CA VAL A 10 7.93 5.50 -3.61
C VAL A 10 9.29 6.20 -3.46
N GLY A 11 10.08 5.83 -2.44
CA GLY A 11 11.43 6.37 -2.26
C GLY A 11 12.38 6.01 -3.41
N LEU A 12 12.25 4.80 -3.97
CA LEU A 12 12.96 4.38 -5.18
C LEU A 12 12.63 5.27 -6.38
N THR A 13 11.35 5.56 -6.62
CA THR A 13 10.92 6.38 -7.76
C THR A 13 11.35 7.84 -7.60
N ILE A 14 11.22 8.41 -6.41
CA ILE A 14 11.67 9.79 -6.13
C ILE A 14 13.18 9.90 -6.25
N GLY A 15 13.91 8.93 -5.69
CA GLY A 15 15.37 8.86 -5.82
C GLY A 15 15.83 8.66 -7.26
N PHE A 16 15.03 7.97 -8.10
CA PHE A 16 15.30 7.86 -9.53
C PHE A 16 15.14 9.20 -10.25
N ILE A 17 14.08 9.97 -9.96
CA ILE A 17 13.85 11.29 -10.56
C ILE A 17 14.96 12.26 -10.16
N PHE A 18 15.22 12.38 -8.85
CA PHE A 18 16.27 13.28 -8.34
C PHE A 18 17.66 12.85 -8.75
N GLY A 19 17.95 11.54 -8.74
CA GLY A 19 19.23 10.99 -9.18
C GLY A 19 19.47 11.22 -10.66
N SER A 20 18.46 10.97 -11.50
CA SER A 20 18.54 11.23 -12.95
C SER A 20 18.73 12.72 -13.22
N TYR A 21 18.00 13.60 -12.52
CA TYR A 21 18.17 15.05 -12.63
C TYR A 21 19.58 15.51 -12.19
N SER A 22 20.12 14.94 -11.11
CA SER A 22 21.47 15.24 -10.64
C SER A 22 22.55 14.81 -11.64
N ILE A 23 22.35 13.70 -12.34
CA ILE A 23 23.28 13.21 -13.38
C ILE A 23 23.21 14.07 -14.64
N LEU A 24 22.00 14.45 -15.07
CA LEU A 24 21.80 15.30 -16.24
C LEU A 24 22.36 16.71 -16.03
N ARG A 25 22.25 17.26 -14.81
CA ARG A 25 22.70 18.62 -14.49
C ARG A 25 24.16 18.70 -14.03
N GLY A 26 24.60 17.77 -13.20
CA GLY A 26 25.94 17.77 -12.59
C GLY A 26 26.96 16.86 -13.30
N GLY A 27 26.52 16.14 -14.34
CA GLY A 27 27.29 15.10 -14.99
C GLY A 27 27.23 13.78 -14.24
N ALA A 28 27.55 12.69 -14.94
CA ALA A 28 27.86 11.42 -14.32
C ALA A 28 29.14 11.62 -13.52
N GLY A 29 29.03 11.82 -12.19
CA GLY A 29 30.18 12.06 -11.31
C GLY A 29 31.29 11.01 -11.46
N PRO A 30 32.44 11.18 -10.80
CA PRO A 30 33.64 10.35 -11.01
C PRO A 30 33.45 8.83 -10.78
N ARG A 31 32.32 8.43 -10.16
CA ARG A 31 31.92 7.04 -9.91
C ARG A 31 30.94 6.47 -10.95
N GLY A 32 30.62 7.22 -12.00
CA GLY A 32 29.67 6.84 -13.06
C GLY A 32 28.21 7.10 -12.70
N ALA A 33 27.37 7.24 -13.73
CA ALA A 33 25.95 7.59 -13.60
C ALA A 33 25.15 6.58 -12.76
N MET A 34 25.42 5.29 -12.92
CA MET A 34 24.70 4.23 -12.19
C MET A 34 25.01 4.24 -10.69
N SER A 35 26.24 4.59 -10.30
CA SER A 35 26.63 4.65 -8.88
C SER A 35 25.93 5.80 -8.18
N THR A 36 25.92 7.00 -8.75
CA THR A 36 25.18 8.12 -8.17
C THR A 36 23.68 7.85 -8.17
N LEU A 37 23.11 7.39 -9.30
CA LEU A 37 21.68 7.09 -9.40
C LEU A 37 21.22 6.10 -8.32
N SER A 38 21.91 4.98 -8.18
CA SER A 38 21.59 3.96 -7.17
C SER A 38 21.73 4.50 -5.76
N GLN A 39 22.68 5.40 -5.49
CA GLN A 39 22.83 6.04 -4.17
C GLN A 39 21.62 6.91 -3.82
N TYR A 40 21.13 7.73 -4.75
CA TYR A 40 19.91 8.53 -4.54
C TYR A 40 18.69 7.62 -4.33
N MET A 41 18.52 6.61 -5.19
CA MET A 41 17.43 5.63 -5.09
C MET A 41 17.43 4.88 -3.77
N LEU A 42 18.57 4.32 -3.37
CA LEU A 42 18.70 3.51 -2.16
C LEU A 42 18.54 4.35 -0.90
N SER A 43 19.14 5.55 -0.86
CA SER A 43 19.03 6.46 0.28
C SER A 43 17.59 6.91 0.50
N SER A 44 16.89 7.31 -0.57
CA SER A 44 15.48 7.73 -0.49
C SER A 44 14.56 6.56 -0.14
N ALA A 45 14.75 5.38 -0.75
CA ALA A 45 14.00 4.17 -0.41
C ALA A 45 14.21 3.75 1.06
N ALA A 46 15.42 3.87 1.59
CA ALA A 46 15.72 3.55 2.97
C ALA A 46 15.02 4.50 3.94
N THR A 47 15.05 5.81 3.70
CA THR A 47 14.42 6.78 4.61
C THR A 47 12.90 6.66 4.59
N PHE A 48 12.29 6.68 3.41
CA PHE A 48 10.84 6.53 3.30
C PHE A 48 10.38 5.16 3.79
N GLY A 49 11.08 4.07 3.46
CA GLY A 49 10.80 2.74 3.97
C GLY A 49 10.89 2.66 5.49
N PHE A 50 11.92 3.26 6.11
CA PHE A 50 12.12 3.26 7.56
C PHE A 50 11.01 4.03 8.29
N PHE A 51 10.75 5.28 7.91
CA PHE A 51 9.73 6.10 8.56
C PHE A 51 8.32 5.54 8.37
N LEU A 52 7.98 5.07 7.16
CA LEU A 52 6.67 4.48 6.91
C LEU A 52 6.53 3.07 7.49
N SER A 53 7.63 2.34 7.74
CA SER A 53 7.60 1.09 8.50
C SER A 53 7.15 1.33 9.94
N ILE A 54 7.70 2.36 10.61
CA ILE A 54 7.31 2.77 11.95
C ILE A 54 5.84 3.21 11.99
N GLY A 55 5.43 4.08 11.06
CA GLY A 55 4.03 4.49 10.94
C GLY A 55 3.09 3.32 10.66
N SER A 56 3.55 2.32 9.88
CA SER A 56 2.77 1.12 9.57
C SER A 56 2.60 0.19 10.77
N VAL A 57 3.53 0.14 11.73
CA VAL A 57 3.33 -0.67 12.95
C VAL A 57 2.40 0.04 13.91
N ILE A 58 2.58 1.36 14.12
CA ILE A 58 1.71 2.16 15.01
C ILE A 58 0.26 2.17 14.51
N ARG A 59 0.04 2.36 13.20
CA ARG A 59 -1.31 2.30 12.61
C ARG A 59 -1.91 0.89 12.67
N ASN A 60 -1.10 -0.15 12.69
CA ASN A 60 -1.61 -1.52 12.78
C ASN A 60 -2.19 -1.80 14.17
N ASP A 61 -1.59 -1.26 15.23
CA ASP A 61 -2.09 -1.40 16.60
C ASP A 61 -3.48 -0.75 16.77
N THR A 62 -3.73 0.39 16.11
CA THR A 62 -5.05 1.06 16.15
C THR A 62 -6.11 0.36 15.30
N ASN A 63 -5.75 -0.18 14.13
CA ASN A 63 -6.70 -0.90 13.28
C ASN A 63 -7.08 -2.26 13.85
N GLN A 64 -6.18 -2.94 14.58
CA GLN A 64 -6.52 -4.18 15.28
C GLN A 64 -7.54 -3.93 16.41
N LEU A 65 -7.38 -2.83 17.15
CA LEU A 65 -8.34 -2.40 18.17
C LEU A 65 -9.69 -1.96 17.56
N GLU A 66 -9.69 -1.29 16.39
CA GLU A 66 -10.91 -0.98 15.64
C GLU A 66 -11.61 -2.23 15.09
N HIS A 67 -10.87 -3.22 14.59
CA HIS A 67 -11.45 -4.49 14.11
C HIS A 67 -12.08 -5.31 15.25
N ILE A 68 -11.54 -5.19 16.47
CA ILE A 68 -12.12 -5.77 17.68
C ILE A 68 -13.32 -4.93 18.19
N ARG A 69 -13.36 -3.62 17.91
CA ARG A 69 -14.41 -2.69 18.39
C ARG A 69 -15.57 -2.48 17.42
N GLN A 70 -15.47 -2.91 16.16
CA GLN A 70 -16.55 -2.84 15.18
C GLN A 70 -17.27 -4.19 15.04
N PRO A 71 -18.35 -4.45 15.80
CA PRO A 71 -19.33 -5.44 15.40
C PRO A 71 -20.09 -4.89 14.17
N GLY A 72 -19.55 -5.04 12.96
CA GLY A 72 -20.38 -4.96 11.75
C GLY A 72 -19.89 -4.24 10.49
N SER A 73 -18.66 -3.74 10.36
CA SER A 73 -18.32 -2.97 9.14
C SER A 73 -16.88 -3.10 8.63
N SER A 74 -16.67 -4.03 7.69
CA SER A 74 -15.76 -3.82 6.56
C SER A 74 -16.19 -4.70 5.37
N PRO A 75 -17.02 -4.17 4.44
CA PRO A 75 -17.48 -4.92 3.27
C PRO A 75 -16.54 -4.82 2.04
N LEU A 76 -15.36 -4.20 2.15
CA LEU A 76 -14.54 -3.85 0.99
C LEU A 76 -13.46 -4.85 0.56
N ILE A 77 -13.34 -5.99 1.24
CA ILE A 77 -12.67 -7.18 0.68
C ILE A 77 -13.70 -8.32 0.65
N ARG A 78 -14.69 -8.17 -0.23
CA ARG A 78 -15.61 -9.25 -0.54
C ARG A 78 -15.16 -9.87 -1.86
N SER A 79 -14.65 -11.10 -1.80
CA SER A 79 -14.37 -11.88 -3.00
C SER A 79 -15.62 -11.88 -3.88
N ARG A 80 -15.47 -11.61 -5.18
CA ARG A 80 -16.61 -11.54 -6.12
C ARG A 80 -17.50 -12.80 -6.04
N GLY A 81 -16.91 -13.96 -5.73
CA GLY A 81 -17.66 -15.21 -5.52
C GLY A 81 -18.57 -15.19 -4.29
N GLU A 82 -18.12 -14.62 -3.17
CA GLU A 82 -18.90 -14.52 -1.93
C GLU A 82 -20.03 -13.49 -2.04
N GLY A 83 -19.80 -12.42 -2.81
CA GLY A 83 -20.84 -11.43 -3.12
C GLY A 83 -22.03 -12.02 -3.87
N LEU A 84 -21.78 -12.86 -4.88
CA LEU A 84 -22.83 -13.52 -5.65
C LEU A 84 -23.61 -14.54 -4.82
N ALA A 85 -22.93 -15.29 -3.95
CA ALA A 85 -23.58 -16.26 -3.06
C ALA A 85 -24.55 -15.58 -2.09
N GLN A 86 -24.16 -14.44 -1.50
CA GLN A 86 -25.00 -13.69 -0.57
C GLN A 86 -26.16 -12.96 -1.27
N LEU A 87 -25.97 -12.49 -2.49
CA LEU A 87 -27.05 -11.91 -3.29
C LEU A 87 -28.11 -12.96 -3.65
N ARG A 88 -27.68 -14.16 -4.04
CA ARG A 88 -28.61 -15.28 -4.30
C ARG A 88 -29.36 -15.70 -3.05
N ALA A 89 -28.67 -15.80 -1.90
CA ALA A 89 -29.31 -16.14 -0.63
C ALA A 89 -30.38 -15.10 -0.22
N ARG A 90 -30.10 -13.81 -0.41
CA ARG A 90 -31.07 -12.74 -0.13
C ARG A 90 -32.27 -12.74 -1.09
N TRP A 91 -32.02 -12.98 -2.37
CA TRP A 91 -33.07 -13.05 -3.39
C TRP A 91 -34.04 -14.21 -3.17
N GLU A 92 -33.55 -15.37 -2.71
CA GLU A 92 -34.39 -16.51 -2.38
C GLU A 92 -35.26 -16.26 -1.13
N LEU A 93 -34.72 -15.54 -0.13
CA LEU A 93 -35.51 -15.11 1.04
C LEU A 93 -36.63 -14.14 0.65
N GLU A 94 -36.38 -13.25 -0.31
CA GLU A 94 -37.38 -12.30 -0.80
C GLU A 94 -38.48 -12.97 -1.62
N LYS A 95 -38.16 -14.03 -2.38
CA LYS A 95 -39.16 -14.86 -3.06
C LYS A 95 -40.09 -15.59 -2.09
N LEU A 96 -39.57 -16.03 -0.94
CA LEU A 96 -40.38 -16.69 0.09
C LEU A 96 -41.34 -15.71 0.77
N HIS A 97 -40.90 -14.47 0.98
CA HIS A 97 -41.72 -13.42 1.59
C HIS A 97 -42.88 -12.96 0.70
N LYS A 98 -42.72 -13.03 -0.64
CA LYS A 98 -43.73 -12.59 -1.61
C LYS A 98 -44.79 -13.64 -1.96
N ARG A 99 -44.74 -14.82 -1.33
CA ARG A 99 -45.60 -15.98 -1.64
C ARG A 99 -46.61 -16.31 -0.52
N TYR A 100 -46.69 -15.47 0.51
CA TYR A 100 -47.79 -15.35 1.48
C TYR A 100 -48.45 -13.99 1.31
#